data_AF-A0A847I1M2-F1
#
_entry.id   AF-A0A847I1M2-F1
#
_cell.length_a   1.000
_cell.length_b   1.000
_cell.length_c   1.000
_cell.angle_alpha   90.00
_cell.angle_beta   90.00
_cell.angle_gamma   90.00
#
_symmetry.space_group_name_H-M   'P 1'
#
loop_
_entity.id
_entity.type
_entity.pdbx_description
1 polymer ?
#
loop_
_entity_poly.entity_id
_entity_poly.type
_entity_poly.pdbx_seq_one_letter_code
_entity_poly.pdbx_strand_id
1 'polypeptide(L)'
;MPEQSRREFLVRSAVLGVAALGTRKLAWGQPAPAGQQPAAGGGDRPLDMTIVRFKGEMSTADAVGEKSPAARLTEKALAELGGMQRFVKKGDVVWVKPNIGWNRTAEQA
;
A
#
# COMPACT_ATOMS: atom_id res chain seq x y z
N MET A 1 16.47 -36.64 19.59
CA MET A 1 15.35 -35.67 19.44
C MET A 1 14.31 -36.32 18.55
N PRO A 2 13.05 -36.52 18.97
CA PRO A 2 12.05 -37.08 18.07
C PRO A 2 11.82 -36.11 16.91
N GLU A 3 11.95 -36.59 15.67
CA GLU A 3 11.74 -35.76 14.47
C GLU A 3 10.27 -35.35 14.37
N GLN A 4 10.00 -34.05 14.48
CA GLN A 4 8.65 -33.51 14.36
C GLN A 4 8.18 -33.61 12.90
N SER A 5 7.08 -34.32 12.65
CA SER A 5 6.54 -34.41 11.30
C SER A 5 5.85 -33.09 10.88
N ARG A 6 5.83 -32.80 9.57
CA ARG A 6 5.15 -31.62 9.01
C ARG A 6 3.68 -31.52 9.45
N ARG A 7 3.01 -32.67 9.57
CA ARG A 7 1.62 -32.77 10.04
C ARG A 7 1.50 -32.31 11.50
N GLU A 8 2.45 -32.68 12.33
CA GLU A 8 2.47 -32.37 13.76
C GLU A 8 2.75 -30.89 14.01
N PHE A 9 3.62 -30.29 13.20
CA PHE A 9 3.85 -28.85 13.18
C PHE A 9 2.57 -28.07 12.80
N LEU A 10 1.85 -28.50 11.75
CA LEU A 10 0.61 -27.85 11.33
C LEU A 10 -0.50 -27.97 12.39
N VAL A 11 -0.66 -29.14 12.99
CA VAL A 11 -1.65 -29.35 14.06
C VAL A 11 -1.32 -28.52 15.30
N ARG A 12 -0.04 -28.49 15.73
CA ARG A 12 0.39 -27.64 16.86
C ARG A 12 0.21 -26.15 16.58
N SER A 13 0.52 -25.70 15.36
CA SER A 13 0.36 -24.30 14.96
C SER A 13 -1.11 -23.87 14.94
N ALA A 14 -2.00 -24.75 14.48
CA ALA A 14 -3.45 -24.49 14.49
C ALA A 14 -4.01 -24.40 15.92
N VAL A 15 -3.61 -25.30 16.82
CA VAL A 15 -4.08 -25.30 18.22
C VAL A 15 -3.58 -24.06 18.99
N LEU A 16 -2.32 -23.66 18.80
CA LEU A 16 -1.78 -22.43 19.39
C LEU A 16 -2.44 -21.16 18.82
N GLY A 17 -2.75 -21.16 17.51
CA GLY A 17 -3.46 -20.06 16.86
C GLY A 17 -4.87 -19.83 17.42
N VAL A 18 -5.59 -20.90 17.78
CA VAL A 18 -6.91 -20.82 18.42
C VAL A 18 -6.81 -20.32 19.87
N ALA A 19 -5.78 -20.72 20.62
CA ALA A 19 -5.56 -20.24 21.99
C ALA A 19 -5.25 -18.73 22.05
N ALA A 20 -4.53 -18.19 21.05
CA ALA A 20 -4.26 -16.76 20.92
C ALA A 20 -5.49 -15.91 20.54
N LEU A 21 -6.50 -16.52 19.92
CA LEU A 21 -7.79 -15.87 19.65
C LEU A 21 -8.73 -15.91 20.88
N GLY A 22 -8.57 -16.90 21.75
CA GLY A 22 -9.34 -17.04 22.99
C GLY A 22 -9.01 -15.96 24.06
N THR A 23 -7.79 -15.40 24.05
CA THR A 23 -7.38 -14.34 24.99
C THR A 23 -7.66 -12.93 24.49
N ARG A 24 -7.92 -12.74 23.18
CA ARG A 24 -8.23 -11.41 22.63
C ARG A 24 -9.56 -10.84 23.14
N LYS A 25 -10.51 -11.66 23.56
CA LYS A 25 -11.78 -11.15 24.13
C LYS A 25 -11.63 -10.53 25.53
N LEU A 26 -10.55 -10.78 26.27
CA LEU A 26 -10.28 -10.08 27.54
C LEU A 26 -9.36 -8.86 27.39
N ALA A 27 -8.61 -8.73 26.29
CA ALA A 27 -7.66 -7.62 26.10
C ALA A 27 -8.14 -6.53 25.12
N TRP A 28 -9.20 -6.77 24.34
CA TRP A 28 -9.71 -5.84 23.31
C TRP A 28 -11.07 -5.21 23.62
N GLY A 29 -11.56 -5.34 24.85
CA GLY A 29 -12.82 -4.72 25.29
C GLY A 29 -12.68 -3.33 25.91
N GLN A 30 -11.46 -2.82 26.10
CA GLN A 30 -11.25 -1.47 26.60
C GLN A 30 -11.07 -0.50 25.42
N PRO A 31 -12.06 0.35 25.11
CA PRO A 31 -11.82 1.45 24.19
C PRO A 31 -10.70 2.33 24.75
N ALA A 32 -9.74 2.70 23.91
CA ALA A 32 -8.72 3.66 24.27
C ALA A 32 -9.40 4.96 24.77
N PRO A 33 -8.90 5.61 25.83
CA PRO A 33 -9.47 6.85 26.33
C PRO A 33 -9.51 7.87 25.19
N ALA A 34 -10.69 8.47 24.99
CA ALA A 34 -10.93 9.47 23.96
C ALA A 34 -9.92 10.62 24.12
N GLY A 35 -8.97 10.73 23.19
CA GLY A 35 -7.99 11.81 23.22
C GLY A 35 -6.66 11.58 22.50
N GLN A 36 -6.36 10.39 22.00
CA GLN A 36 -5.06 10.13 21.33
C GLN A 36 -5.17 9.32 20.03
N GLN A 37 -6.09 9.69 19.15
CA GLN A 37 -5.90 9.39 17.72
C GLN A 37 -4.94 10.47 17.17
N PRO A 38 -3.75 10.13 16.65
CA PRO A 38 -3.04 11.07 15.80
C PRO A 38 -3.96 11.39 14.62
N ALA A 39 -4.16 12.67 14.35
CA ALA A 39 -5.02 13.15 13.28
C ALA A 39 -4.49 12.71 11.91
N ALA A 40 -4.79 11.48 11.51
CA ALA A 40 -4.69 11.05 10.13
C ALA A 40 -6.07 11.30 9.48
N GLY A 41 -6.18 12.43 8.79
CA GLY A 41 -7.41 12.80 8.08
C GLY A 41 -7.73 11.80 6.97
N GLY A 42 -8.88 11.14 7.09
CA GLY A 42 -9.49 10.33 6.03
C GLY A 42 -10.14 9.08 6.61
N GLY A 43 -11.48 9.01 6.56
CA GLY A 43 -12.24 7.86 7.05
C GLY A 43 -11.82 6.55 6.41
N ASP A 44 -12.18 5.47 7.08
CA ASP A 44 -11.87 4.04 6.88
C ASP A 44 -12.31 3.44 5.52
N ARG A 45 -12.46 4.27 4.48
CA ARG A 45 -12.81 3.82 3.13
C ARG A 45 -11.54 3.33 2.43
N PRO A 46 -11.51 2.09 1.93
CA PRO A 46 -10.42 1.66 1.06
C PRO A 46 -10.37 2.58 -0.16
N LEU A 47 -9.16 3.02 -0.52
CA LEU A 47 -8.94 3.86 -1.70
C LEU A 47 -9.30 3.07 -2.96
N ASP A 48 -10.00 3.71 -3.89
CA ASP A 48 -10.36 3.08 -5.16
C ASP A 48 -9.11 2.85 -6.02
N MET A 49 -8.97 1.63 -6.53
CA MET A 49 -7.86 1.27 -7.40
C MET A 49 -8.00 1.97 -8.75
N THR A 50 -6.99 2.75 -9.13
CA THR A 50 -6.96 3.40 -10.45
C THR A 50 -6.28 2.49 -11.46
N ILE A 51 -6.99 2.16 -12.55
CA ILE A 51 -6.49 1.33 -13.65
C ILE A 51 -6.63 2.10 -14.97
N VAL A 52 -5.54 2.18 -15.74
CA VAL A 52 -5.54 2.70 -17.12
C VAL A 52 -5.27 1.54 -18.07
N ARG A 53 -6.18 1.33 -19.03
CA ARG A 53 -5.99 0.34 -20.08
C ARG A 53 -5.16 0.94 -21.21
N PHE A 54 -4.19 0.18 -21.68
CA PHE A 54 -3.40 0.48 -22.86
C PHE A 54 -3.57 -0.64 -23.89
N LYS A 55 -3.54 -0.30 -25.18
CA LYS A 55 -3.72 -1.24 -26.29
C LYS A 55 -2.49 -1.15 -27.20
N GLY A 56 -1.88 -2.31 -27.49
CA GLY A 56 -0.66 -2.42 -28.29
C GLY A 56 0.54 -2.83 -27.46
N GLU A 57 1.66 -3.10 -28.12
CA GLU A 57 2.96 -3.30 -27.47
C GLU A 57 3.48 -1.94 -27.00
N MET A 58 3.93 -1.86 -25.74
CA MET A 58 4.41 -0.61 -25.16
C MET A 58 5.93 -0.55 -25.34
N SER A 59 6.41 0.34 -26.22
CA SER A 59 7.83 0.65 -26.28
C SER A 59 8.23 1.56 -25.12
N THR A 60 9.52 1.61 -24.80
CA THR A 60 10.07 2.56 -23.83
C THR A 60 9.81 4.02 -24.23
N ALA A 61 9.71 4.32 -25.52
CA ALA A 61 9.35 5.65 -26.00
C ALA A 61 7.88 6.00 -25.74
N ASP A 62 6.97 5.02 -25.82
CA ASP A 62 5.54 5.22 -25.55
C ASP A 62 5.22 5.35 -24.05
N ALA A 63 6.09 4.78 -23.20
CA ALA A 63 5.96 4.84 -21.74
C ALA A 63 6.36 6.20 -21.15
N VAL A 64 7.16 7.00 -21.87
CA VAL A 64 7.74 8.25 -21.38
C VAL A 64 7.18 9.43 -22.16
N GLY A 65 6.56 10.38 -21.45
CA GLY A 65 6.02 11.62 -22.03
C GLY A 65 4.66 12.00 -21.46
N GLU A 66 4.24 13.25 -21.66
CA GLU A 66 3.00 13.80 -21.10
C GLU A 66 1.73 13.04 -21.51
N LYS A 67 1.76 12.37 -22.67
CA LYS A 67 0.64 11.58 -23.18
C LYS A 67 0.78 10.08 -22.91
N SER A 68 1.80 9.66 -22.14
CA SER A 68 2.02 8.25 -21.88
C SER A 68 0.93 7.65 -20.99
N PRO A 69 0.71 6.34 -21.05
CA PRO A 69 -0.20 5.65 -20.13
C PRO A 69 0.20 5.86 -18.66
N ALA A 70 1.50 5.99 -18.37
CA ALA A 70 2.02 6.24 -17.04
C ALA A 70 1.67 7.64 -16.52
N ALA A 71 1.77 8.68 -17.37
CA ALA A 71 1.34 10.04 -17.03
C ALA A 71 -0.15 10.07 -16.69
N ARG A 72 -0.99 9.50 -17.57
CA ARG A 72 -2.45 9.42 -17.36
C ARG A 72 -2.84 8.65 -16.10
N LEU A 73 -2.13 7.56 -15.80
CA LEU A 73 -2.36 6.78 -14.58
C LEU A 73 -2.04 7.60 -13.33
N THR A 74 -0.91 8.31 -13.34
CA THR A 74 -0.45 9.14 -12.23
C THR A 74 -1.41 10.30 -11.98
N GLU A 75 -1.82 11.02 -13.02
CA GLU A 75 -2.79 12.12 -12.92
C GLU A 75 -4.12 11.66 -12.34
N LYS A 76 -4.66 10.55 -12.83
CA LYS A 76 -5.93 10.02 -12.35
C LYS A 76 -5.84 9.56 -10.90
N ALA A 77 -4.77 8.85 -10.52
CA ALA A 77 -4.56 8.42 -9.14
C ALA A 77 -4.47 9.63 -8.18
N LEU A 78 -3.77 10.70 -8.58
CA LEU A 78 -3.70 11.94 -7.80
C LEU A 78 -5.06 12.64 -7.71
N ALA A 79 -5.86 12.65 -8.76
CA ALA A 79 -7.21 13.21 -8.76
C ALA A 79 -8.11 12.49 -7.75
N GLU A 80 -8.11 11.15 -7.72
CA GLU A 80 -8.88 10.34 -6.76
C GLU A 80 -8.43 10.58 -5.30
N LEU A 81 -7.15 10.92 -5.08
CA LEU A 81 -6.64 11.30 -3.76
C LEU A 81 -7.07 12.72 -3.32
N GLY A 82 -7.78 13.46 -4.17
CA GLY A 82 -8.21 14.84 -3.92
C GLY A 82 -7.28 15.91 -4.49
N GLY A 83 -6.38 15.54 -5.40
CA GLY A 83 -5.47 16.42 -6.13
C GLY A 83 -4.23 16.86 -5.35
N MET A 84 -3.23 17.40 -6.06
CA MET A 84 -1.96 17.83 -5.46
C MET A 84 -2.11 18.97 -4.46
N GLN A 85 -3.11 19.83 -4.63
CA GLN A 85 -3.43 20.92 -3.71
C GLN A 85 -3.82 20.46 -2.30
N ARG A 86 -4.16 19.17 -2.12
CA ARG A 86 -4.35 18.56 -0.79
C ARG A 86 -3.03 18.47 -0.02
N PHE A 87 -1.92 18.30 -0.73
CA PHE A 87 -0.60 18.04 -0.15
C PHE A 87 0.36 19.22 -0.26
N VAL A 88 0.24 20.04 -1.30
CA VAL A 88 1.14 21.17 -1.59
C VAL A 88 0.32 22.44 -1.85
N LYS A 89 0.66 23.55 -1.20
CA LYS A 89 0.03 24.86 -1.38
C LYS A 89 0.90 25.79 -2.24
N LYS A 90 0.27 26.85 -2.76
CA LYS A 90 0.98 27.87 -3.53
C LYS A 90 1.97 28.59 -2.61
N GLY A 91 3.24 28.59 -2.98
CA GLY A 91 4.32 29.20 -2.19
C GLY A 91 5.13 28.20 -1.38
N ASP A 92 4.71 26.93 -1.29
CA ASP A 92 5.50 25.90 -0.65
C ASP A 92 6.80 25.63 -1.42
N VAL A 93 7.91 25.51 -0.68
CA VAL A 93 9.19 25.05 -1.23
C VAL A 93 9.27 23.54 -1.02
N VAL A 94 9.21 22.78 -2.11
CA VAL A 94 9.19 21.31 -2.07
C VAL A 94 10.49 20.72 -2.61
N TRP A 95 10.93 19.62 -2.00
CA TRP A 95 12.05 18.83 -2.51
C TRP A 95 11.54 17.66 -3.32
N VAL A 96 12.00 17.55 -4.56
CA VAL A 96 11.75 16.36 -5.38
C VAL A 96 12.96 15.45 -5.27
N LYS A 97 12.76 14.25 -4.72
CA LYS A 97 13.78 13.21 -4.71
C LYS A 97 13.62 12.32 -5.94
N PRO A 98 14.40 12.53 -7.02
CA PRO A 98 14.43 11.57 -8.10
C PRO A 98 14.98 10.26 -7.54
N ASN A 99 14.24 9.18 -7.72
CA ASN A 99 14.72 7.85 -7.39
C ASN A 99 15.23 7.20 -8.69
N ILE A 100 16.52 6.85 -8.72
CA ILE A 100 17.20 6.22 -9.86
C ILE A 100 17.09 4.69 -9.84
N GLY A 101 16.45 4.13 -8.82
CA GLY A 101 16.33 2.70 -8.59
C GLY A 101 15.58 1.93 -9.68
N TRP A 102 15.02 2.60 -10.69
CA TRP A 102 14.25 2.00 -11.78
C TRP A 102 14.98 1.95 -13.12
N ASN A 103 16.23 2.39 -13.22
CA ASN A 103 17.04 2.14 -14.41
C ASN A 103 17.64 0.72 -14.38
N ARG A 104 16.79 -0.28 -14.19
CA ARG A 104 17.14 -1.70 -14.20
C ARG A 104 16.06 -2.44 -14.98
N THR A 105 16.45 -3.46 -15.73
CA THR A 105 15.49 -4.32 -16.43
C THR A 105 14.76 -5.20 -15.42
N ALA A 106 13.61 -5.77 -15.81
CA ALA A 106 12.83 -6.64 -14.92
C ALA A 106 13.66 -7.86 -14.44
N GLU A 107 14.60 -8.32 -15.25
CA GLU A 107 15.50 -9.43 -14.96
C GLU A 107 16.58 -9.08 -13.91
N GLN A 108 16.74 -7.80 -13.57
CA GLN A 108 17.72 -7.30 -12.60
C GLN A 108 17.12 -7.02 -11.20
N ALA A 109 15.84 -7.36 -10.98
CA ALA A 109 15.10 -7.10 -9.74
C ALA A 109 15.01 -8.30 -8.81
#